data_AF-A0A969BLQ0-F1
#
_entry.id   AF-A0A969BLQ0-F1
#
_cell.length_a   1.000
_cell.length_b   1.000
_cell.length_c   1.000
_cell.angle_alpha   90.00
_cell.angle_beta   90.00
_cell.angle_gamma   90.00
#
_symmetry.space_group_name_H-M   'P 1'
#
loop_
_entity.id
_entity.type
_entity.pdbx_description
1 polymer ?
#
loop_
_entity_poly.entity_id
_entity_poly.type
_entity_poly.pdbx_seq_one_letter_code
_entity_poly.pdbx_strand_id
1 'polypeptide(L)' 'MKRWIILISLVSHISLAQANESITGSVVAVVDGNTLQVKSGNDTYTILLWGIDSPELAQSYGGEAKKYLENSRSKKW' A
#
# COMPACT_ATOMS: atom_id res chain seq x y z
N MET A 1 -39.52 -2.14 25.91
CA MET A 1 -38.90 -0.91 25.35
C MET A 1 -37.39 -0.84 25.61
N LYS A 2 -36.93 -0.84 26.86
CA LYS A 2 -35.48 -0.73 27.20
C LYS A 2 -34.59 -1.85 26.64
N ARG A 3 -35.10 -3.09 26.60
CA ARG A 3 -34.38 -4.26 26.04
C ARG A 3 -34.10 -4.13 24.53
N TRP A 4 -34.99 -3.46 23.80
CA TRP A 4 -34.84 -3.25 22.35
C TRP A 4 -33.85 -2.13 22.05
N ILE A 5 -33.78 -1.10 22.90
CA ILE A 5 -32.76 -0.04 22.81
C ILE A 5 -31.35 -0.62 23.06
N ILE A 6 -31.20 -1.56 24.00
CA ILE A 6 -29.93 -2.26 24.26
C ILE A 6 -29.52 -3.12 23.06
N LEU A 7 -30.46 -3.82 22.43
CA LEU A 7 -30.21 -4.64 21.24
C LEU A 7 -29.81 -3.78 20.01
N ILE A 8 -30.47 -2.65 19.79
CA ILE A 8 -30.14 -1.72 18.69
C ILE A 8 -28.75 -1.08 18.91
N SER A 9 -28.41 -0.76 20.16
CA SER A 9 -27.07 -0.26 20.54
C SER A 9 -25.96 -1.29 20.25
N LEU A 10 -26.17 -2.56 20.61
CA LEU A 10 -25.18 -3.63 20.35
C LEU A 10 -24.89 -3.85 18.85
N VAL A 11 -25.91 -3.72 17.99
CA VAL A 11 -25.75 -3.93 16.52
C VAL A 11 -24.98 -2.78 15.86
N SER A 12 -24.99 -1.58 16.44
CA SER A 12 -24.29 -0.41 15.90
C SER A 12 -22.76 -0.46 16.02
N HIS A 13 -22.21 -1.38 16.83
CA HIS A 13 -20.77 -1.52 17.05
C HIS A 13 -20.07 -2.54 16.12
N ILE A 14 -20.77 -3.16 15.18
CA ILE A 14 -20.19 -4.17 14.26
C ILE A 14 -19.39 -3.54 13.09
N SER A 15 -19.31 -2.21 13.01
CA SER A 15 -18.65 -1.57 11.88
C SER A 15 -17.15 -1.36 12.09
N LEU A 16 -16.40 -1.77 11.07
CA LEU A 16 -14.97 -1.56 10.79
C LEU A 16 -13.97 -2.58 11.36
N ALA A 17 -14.19 -3.86 11.05
CA ALA A 17 -13.03 -4.67 10.67
C ALA A 17 -12.58 -4.19 9.28
N GLN A 18 -11.71 -3.18 9.22
CA GLN A 18 -11.00 -2.87 7.99
C GLN A 18 -10.07 -4.04 7.72
N ALA A 19 -10.51 -4.97 6.88
CA ALA A 19 -9.59 -5.90 6.26
C ALA A 19 -8.58 -5.05 5.51
N ASN A 20 -7.34 -5.00 5.99
CA ASN A 20 -6.22 -4.48 5.22
C ASN A 20 -6.07 -5.42 4.02
N GLU A 21 -6.76 -5.09 2.94
CA GLU A 21 -6.75 -5.88 1.72
C GLU A 21 -5.32 -5.83 1.17
N SER A 22 -4.65 -6.97 1.20
CA SER A 22 -3.28 -7.10 0.76
C SER A 22 -3.27 -7.46 -0.73
N ILE A 23 -2.43 -6.76 -1.49
CA ILE A 23 -2.15 -7.12 -2.87
C ILE A 23 -0.91 -8.00 -2.88
N THR A 24 -1.04 -9.22 -3.41
CA THR A 24 0.10 -10.10 -3.65
C THR A 24 0.41 -10.10 -5.14
N GLY A 25 1.64 -9.79 -5.51
CA GLY A 25 2.05 -9.74 -6.91
C GLY A 25 3.54 -9.58 -7.09
N SER A 26 3.98 -9.50 -8.33
CA SER A 26 5.37 -9.25 -8.69
C SER A 26 5.57 -7.79 -9.03
N VAL A 27 6.57 -7.15 -8.42
CA VAL A 27 6.98 -5.80 -8.84
C VAL A 27 7.55 -5.88 -10.25
N VAL A 28 6.92 -5.23 -11.21
CA VAL A 28 7.32 -5.23 -12.63
C VAL A 28 8.12 -3.99 -13.03
N ALA A 29 7.96 -2.88 -12.30
CA ALA A 29 8.73 -1.67 -12.50
C ALA A 29 8.87 -0.87 -11.20
N VAL A 30 9.95 -0.11 -11.08
CA VAL A 30 10.11 0.96 -10.09
C VAL A 30 10.04 2.29 -10.85
N VAL A 31 9.12 3.16 -10.46
CA VAL A 31 8.88 4.45 -11.13
C VAL A 31 9.94 5.45 -10.66
N ASP A 32 9.99 5.68 -9.35
CA ASP A 32 10.88 6.60 -8.63
C ASP A 32 11.22 6.02 -7.22
N GLY A 33 11.60 6.85 -6.25
CA GLY A 33 12.01 6.40 -4.92
C GLY A 33 10.89 5.99 -3.95
N ASN A 34 9.61 6.21 -4.28
CA ASN A 34 8.46 5.80 -3.45
C ASN A 34 7.27 5.24 -4.26
N THR A 35 7.38 5.15 -5.57
CA THR A 35 6.33 4.64 -6.46
C THR A 35 6.82 3.42 -7.25
N LEU A 36 6.03 2.35 -7.25
CA LEU A 36 6.34 1.11 -7.95
C LEU A 36 5.10 0.50 -8.62
N GLN A 37 5.30 -0.37 -9.61
CA GLN A 37 4.21 -1.09 -10.26
C GLN A 37 4.24 -2.57 -9.89
N VAL A 38 3.10 -3.09 -9.44
CA VAL A 38 2.90 -4.51 -9.10
C VAL A 38 1.93 -5.14 -10.08
N LYS A 39 2.34 -6.25 -10.69
CA LYS A 39 1.42 -7.12 -11.44
C LYS A 39 0.84 -8.17 -10.51
N SER A 40 -0.49 -8.20 -10.41
CA SER A 40 -1.26 -9.19 -9.65
C SER A 40 -2.39 -9.73 -10.54
N GLY A 41 -2.32 -11.01 -10.88
CA GLY A 41 -3.20 -11.61 -11.89
C GLY A 41 -3.06 -10.93 -13.26
N ASN A 42 -4.18 -10.42 -13.77
CA ASN A 42 -4.24 -9.69 -15.05
C ASN A 42 -4.04 -8.18 -14.89
N ASP A 43 -4.06 -7.69 -13.65
CA ASP A 43 -4.03 -6.26 -13.36
C ASP A 43 -2.61 -5.80 -13.02
N THR A 44 -2.34 -4.54 -13.34
CA THR A 44 -1.11 -3.84 -12.93
C THR A 44 -1.50 -2.63 -12.10
N TYR A 45 -1.00 -2.60 -10.87
CA TYR A 45 -1.28 -1.56 -9.89
C TYR A 45 -0.08 -0.64 -9.77
N THR A 46 -0.30 0.68 -9.85
CA THR A 46 0.70 1.67 -9.43
C THR A 46 0.51 1.90 -7.93
N ILE A 47 1.55 1.60 -7.15
CA ILE A 47 1.55 1.68 -5.70
C ILE A 47 2.46 2.86 -5.28
N LEU A 48 1.88 3.80 -4.55
CA LEU A 48 2.61 4.83 -3.81
C LEU A 48 2.85 4.33 -2.37
N LEU A 49 4.10 4.31 -1.92
CA LEU A 49 4.45 3.85 -0.58
C LEU A 49 3.99 4.86 0.47
N TRP A 50 3.07 4.41 1.33
CA TRP A 50 2.49 5.26 2.36
C TRP A 50 3.54 5.75 3.37
N GLY A 51 3.52 7.05 3.66
CA GLY A 51 4.44 7.67 4.62
C GLY A 51 5.87 7.86 4.11
N ILE A 52 6.15 7.55 2.85
CA ILE A 52 7.45 7.77 2.22
C ILE A 52 7.31 8.88 1.18
N ASP A 53 8.10 9.94 1.35
CA ASP A 53 8.25 11.00 0.37
C ASP A 53 9.69 10.99 -0.13
N SER A 54 9.87 10.88 -1.44
CA SER A 54 11.16 10.71 -2.08
C SER A 54 11.35 11.75 -3.18
N PRO A 55 12.59 12.20 -3.47
CA PRO A 55 12.80 13.10 -4.59
C PRO A 55 12.30 12.48 -5.89
N GLU A 56 11.59 13.28 -6.67
CA GLU A 56 11.17 12.91 -8.01
C GLU A 56 12.40 12.64 -8.89
N LEU A 57 12.24 11.85 -9.95
CA LEU A 57 13.38 11.39 -10.77
C LEU A 57 14.27 12.53 -11.31
N ALA A 58 13.68 13.69 -11.58
CA ALA A 58 14.39 14.87 -12.09
C ALA A 58 15.07 15.72 -11.00
N GLN A 59 14.79 15.46 -9.73
CA GLN A 59 15.36 16.17 -8.59
C GLN A 59 16.70 15.55 -8.18
N SER A 60 17.51 16.33 -7.46
CA SER A 60 18.72 15.82 -6.82
C SER A 60 18.40 14.58 -5.98
N TYR A 61 19.20 13.53 -6.12
CA TYR A 61 19.06 12.24 -5.44
C TYR A 61 17.89 11.35 -5.90
N GLY A 62 17.09 11.77 -6.90
CA GLY A 62 15.96 10.97 -7.40
C GLY A 62 16.39 9.64 -8.03
N GLY A 63 17.50 9.65 -8.78
CA GLY A 63 18.07 8.44 -9.36
C GLY A 63 18.60 7.45 -8.31
N GLU A 64 19.25 7.96 -7.28
CA GLU A 64 19.78 7.19 -6.15
C GLU A 64 18.64 6.58 -5.32
N ALA A 65 17.59 7.34 -5.05
CA ALA A 65 16.42 6.87 -4.32
C ALA A 65 15.69 5.75 -5.09
N LYS A 66 15.48 5.93 -6.40
CA LYS A 66 14.95 4.88 -7.28
C LYS A 66 15.79 3.61 -7.22
N LYS A 67 17.12 3.74 -7.39
CA LYS A 67 18.04 2.59 -7.36
C LYS A 67 18.03 1.87 -6.01
N TYR A 68 17.86 2.61 -4.91
CA TYR A 68 17.69 2.01 -3.58
C TYR A 68 16.43 1.14 -3.51
N LEU A 69 15.29 1.67 -3.98
CA LEU A 69 14.03 0.93 -4.02
C LEU A 69 14.12 -0.31 -4.91
N GLU A 70 14.74 -0.22 -6.09
CA GLU A 70 14.99 -1.35 -6.99
C GLU A 70 15.78 -2.48 -6.30
N ASN A 71 16.85 -2.12 -5.57
CA ASN A 71 17.68 -3.10 -4.87
C ASN A 71 16.94 -3.77 -3.71
N SER A 72 16.04 -3.05 -3.03
CA SER A 72 15.27 -3.59 -1.90
C SER A 72 14.37 -4.77 -2.27
N ARG A 73 13.91 -4.84 -3.55
CA ARG A 73 13.11 -5.97 -4.07
C ARG A 73 13.85 -7.30 -4.03
N SER A 74 15.18 -7.29 -4.20
CA SER A 74 15.98 -8.51 -4.39
C SER A 74 16.52 -9.12 -3.10
N LYS A 75 16.38 -8.40 -1.98
CA LYS A 75 16.93 -8.84 -0.69
C LYS A 75 16.02 -9.93 -0.10
N LYS A 76 16.46 -11.19 -0.21
CA LYS A 76 15.99 -12.25 0.69
C LYS A 76 16.44 -11.89 2.11
N TRP A 77 15.48 -11.79 3.02
CA TRP A 77 15.70 -11.63 4.46
C TRP A 77 16.20 -12.94 5.05
#